data_AF-A0A7J3WTV6-F1
#
_entry.id   AF-A0A7J3WTV6-F1
#
_cell.length_a   1.000
_cell.length_b   1.000
_cell.length_c   1.000
_cell.angle_alpha   90.00
_cell.angle_beta   90.00
_cell.angle_gamma   90.00
#
_symmetry.space_group_name_H-M   'P 1'
#
loop_
_entity.id
_entity.type
_entity.pdbx_description
1 polymer ?
#
loop_
_entity_poly.entity_id
_entity_poly.type
_entity_poly.pdbx_seq_one_letter_code
_entity_poly.pdbx_strand_id
1 'polypeptide(L)'
;MDRKKAVRKVGILLAAFLVLSFATPFSTEHIDGKEVIFASDADVFYTLLATPLAFMKSAPLLIFAGDMGNYITSFLSSYGTEKIISVGAHIPCSYPKEEFVGDITSISFQIAREFYGGATKAVVLPHDMAHYNLSLLATQIPCYEGIPLIFYEGNPSE
;
A
#
# COMPACT_ATOMS: atom_id res chain seq x y z
N MET A 1 -26.16 -49.84 18.18
CA MET A 1 -25.14 -48.88 17.71
C MET A 1 -25.70 -47.47 17.87
N ASP A 2 -25.10 -46.68 18.74
CA ASP A 2 -25.74 -45.58 19.48
C ASP A 2 -25.82 -44.28 18.67
N ARG A 3 -27.01 -43.94 18.14
CA ARG A 3 -27.27 -42.77 17.27
C ARG A 3 -26.86 -41.44 17.92
N LYS A 4 -26.86 -41.35 19.26
CA LYS A 4 -26.43 -40.14 19.99
C LYS A 4 -24.93 -39.85 19.83
N LYS A 5 -24.09 -40.89 19.68
CA LYS A 5 -22.64 -40.71 19.44
C LYS A 5 -22.33 -40.27 18.01
N ALA A 6 -23.14 -40.68 17.03
CA ALA A 6 -22.96 -40.29 15.63
C ALA A 6 -23.30 -38.81 15.39
N VAL A 7 -24.42 -38.33 15.93
CA VAL A 7 -24.84 -36.91 15.80
C VAL A 7 -23.83 -35.97 16.46
N ARG A 8 -23.26 -36.37 17.61
CA ARG A 8 -22.26 -35.56 18.32
C ARG A 8 -20.94 -35.47 17.55
N LYS A 9 -20.53 -36.54 16.84
CA LYS A 9 -19.33 -36.53 15.99
C LYS A 9 -19.50 -35.67 14.73
N VAL A 10 -20.69 -35.69 14.11
CA VAL A 10 -20.99 -34.86 12.93
C VAL A 10 -21.07 -33.37 13.30
N GLY A 11 -21.66 -33.02 14.45
CA GLY A 11 -21.73 -31.64 14.93
C GLY A 11 -20.36 -31.02 15.26
N ILE A 12 -19.44 -31.82 15.84
CA ILE A 12 -18.06 -31.37 16.11
C ILE A 12 -17.26 -31.20 14.81
N LEU A 13 -17.48 -32.08 13.82
CA LEU A 13 -16.81 -31.98 12.53
C LEU A 13 -17.28 -30.75 11.72
N LEU A 14 -18.57 -30.42 11.76
CA LEU A 14 -19.10 -29.22 11.11
C LEU A 14 -18.59 -27.93 11.77
N ALA A 15 -18.50 -27.89 13.10
CA ALA A 15 -17.97 -26.74 13.82
C ALA A 15 -16.47 -26.51 13.51
N ALA A 16 -15.68 -27.57 13.41
CA ALA A 16 -14.27 -27.48 13.03
C ALA A 16 -14.11 -26.99 11.57
N PHE A 17 -14.95 -27.46 10.65
CA PHE A 17 -14.93 -27.03 9.25
C PHE A 17 -15.34 -25.56 9.08
N LEU A 18 -16.29 -25.08 9.90
CA LEU A 18 -16.72 -23.68 9.90
C LEU A 18 -15.64 -22.73 10.44
N VAL A 19 -14.89 -23.13 11.48
CA VAL A 19 -13.76 -22.34 12.00
C VAL A 19 -12.59 -22.31 11.01
N LEU A 20 -12.34 -23.40 10.28
CA LEU A 20 -11.29 -23.48 9.26
C LEU A 20 -11.62 -22.73 7.96
N SER A 21 -12.89 -22.48 7.66
CA SER A 21 -13.31 -21.80 6.41
C SER A 21 -13.24 -20.27 6.49
N PHE A 22 -13.05 -19.69 7.69
CA PHE A 22 -12.80 -18.25 7.89
C PHE A 22 -11.33 -17.92 8.15
N ALA A 23 -10.45 -18.92 8.17
CA ALA A 23 -9.02 -18.69 8.12
C ALA A 23 -8.64 -18.48 6.64
N THR A 24 -8.93 -17.30 6.11
CA THR A 24 -8.02 -16.76 5.10
C THR A 24 -6.62 -16.81 5.72
N PRO A 25 -5.56 -17.12 4.97
CA PRO A 25 -4.23 -16.81 5.43
C PRO A 25 -4.21 -15.28 5.56
N PHE A 26 -4.49 -14.79 6.77
CA PHE A 26 -4.11 -13.45 7.16
C PHE A 26 -2.60 -13.48 7.00
N SER A 27 -2.11 -12.85 5.93
CA SER A 27 -0.70 -12.60 5.73
C SER A 27 -0.15 -12.18 7.08
N THR A 28 0.83 -12.93 7.58
CA THR A 28 1.53 -12.60 8.82
C THR A 28 1.83 -11.11 8.77
N GLU A 29 1.15 -10.35 9.63
CA GLU A 29 1.32 -8.91 9.77
C GLU A 29 2.79 -8.73 10.17
N HIS A 30 3.63 -8.43 9.19
CA HIS A 30 4.95 -7.91 9.47
C HIS A 30 4.67 -6.51 9.98
N ILE A 31 4.52 -6.40 11.30
CA ILE A 31 4.46 -5.11 11.97
C ILE A 31 5.90 -4.58 11.88
N ASP A 32 6.23 -4.05 10.71
CA ASP A 32 7.31 -3.07 10.61
C ASP A 32 6.98 -1.95 11.61
N GLY A 33 8.02 -1.35 12.19
CA GLY A 33 7.88 -0.21 13.10
C GLY A 33 6.94 0.86 12.54
N LYS A 34 6.43 1.77 13.38
CA LYS A 34 5.41 2.75 12.95
C LYS A 34 5.88 3.65 11.80
N GLU A 35 5.60 3.21 10.57
CA GLU A 35 5.95 3.88 9.34
C GLU A 35 4.92 4.97 9.02
N VAL A 36 5.37 6.05 8.39
CA VAL A 36 4.51 7.08 7.78
C VAL A 36 4.95 7.28 6.33
N ILE A 37 3.99 7.30 5.42
CA ILE A 37 4.23 7.49 4.00
C ILE A 37 3.94 8.94 3.63
N PHE A 38 4.89 9.58 2.97
CA PHE A 38 4.70 10.89 2.35
C PHE A 38 4.59 10.74 0.84
N ALA A 39 3.65 11.47 0.24
CA ALA A 39 3.59 11.68 -1.20
C ALA A 39 3.74 13.17 -1.50
N SER A 40 4.62 13.50 -2.44
CA SER A 40 4.78 14.87 -2.91
C SER A 40 3.53 15.37 -3.64
N ASP A 41 3.19 16.63 -3.46
CA ASP A 41 2.15 17.33 -4.23
C ASP A 41 2.62 17.86 -5.59
N ALA A 42 3.92 17.74 -5.90
CA ALA A 42 4.49 18.19 -7.17
C ALA A 42 3.88 17.47 -8.38
N ASP A 43 3.43 16.23 -8.18
CA ASP A 43 2.64 15.47 -9.14
C ASP A 43 1.59 14.63 -8.40
N VAL A 44 0.33 14.81 -8.78
CA VAL A 44 -0.81 14.10 -8.19
C VAL A 44 -0.68 12.57 -8.31
N PHE A 45 0.05 12.08 -9.32
CA PHE A 45 0.30 10.66 -9.52
C PHE A 45 1.18 10.04 -8.43
N TYR A 46 2.02 10.81 -7.73
CA TYR A 46 2.76 10.30 -6.57
C TYR A 46 1.82 9.88 -5.45
N THR A 47 0.69 10.58 -5.27
CA THR A 47 -0.33 10.21 -4.28
C THR A 47 -1.03 8.92 -4.67
N LEU A 48 -1.36 8.74 -5.96
CA LEU A 48 -1.92 7.49 -6.45
C LEU A 48 -0.96 6.32 -6.23
N LEU A 49 0.33 6.51 -6.52
CA LEU A 49 1.37 5.50 -6.33
C LEU A 49 1.58 5.12 -4.86
N ALA A 50 1.56 6.11 -3.96
CA ALA A 50 1.75 5.90 -2.54
C ALA A 50 0.54 5.24 -1.85
N THR A 51 -0.66 5.36 -2.42
CA THR A 51 -1.91 4.83 -1.82
C THR A 51 -1.88 3.32 -1.56
N PRO A 52 -1.59 2.43 -2.53
CA PRO A 52 -1.53 1.00 -2.26
C PRO A 52 -0.37 0.62 -1.33
N LEU A 53 0.74 1.35 -1.38
CA LEU A 53 1.85 1.15 -0.44
C LEU A 53 1.42 1.46 0.99
N ALA A 54 0.72 2.58 1.22
CA ALA A 54 0.19 2.97 2.52
C ALA A 54 -0.83 1.96 3.03
N PHE A 55 -1.70 1.47 2.15
CA PHE A 55 -2.68 0.45 2.49
C PHE A 55 -2.01 -0.87 2.90
N MET A 56 -1.06 -1.37 2.10
CA MET A 56 -0.33 -2.61 2.37
C MET A 56 0.47 -2.54 3.68
N LYS A 57 1.12 -1.39 3.95
CA LYS A 57 1.86 -1.15 5.20
C LYS A 57 0.98 -0.83 6.40
N SER A 58 -0.34 -0.66 6.21
CA SER A 58 -1.25 -0.12 7.23
C SER A 58 -0.72 1.19 7.85
N ALA A 59 -0.12 2.05 7.02
CA ALA A 59 0.57 3.26 7.42
C ALA A 59 -0.21 4.52 7.01
N PRO A 60 -0.17 5.61 7.79
CA PRO A 60 -0.73 6.90 7.39
C PRO A 60 -0.05 7.42 6.11
N LEU A 61 -0.86 7.90 5.17
CA LEU A 61 -0.41 8.66 3.99
C LEU A 61 -0.61 10.15 4.24
N LEU A 62 0.47 10.92 4.19
CA LEU A 62 0.48 12.37 4.30
C LEU A 62 0.91 13.00 2.98
N ILE A 63 0.27 14.11 2.60
CA ILE A 63 0.66 14.88 1.42
C ILE A 63 1.70 15.93 1.83
N PHE A 64 2.82 15.97 1.12
CA PHE A 64 3.92 16.89 1.36
C PHE A 64 3.97 17.99 0.31
N ALA A 65 3.80 19.23 0.76
CA ALA A 65 3.80 20.44 -0.06
C ALA A 65 5.08 21.28 0.12
N GLY A 66 6.23 20.63 0.32
CA GLY A 66 7.53 21.27 0.39
C GLY A 66 7.95 21.77 1.78
N ASP A 67 7.05 21.81 2.78
CA ASP A 67 7.38 22.20 4.15
C ASP A 67 6.92 21.20 5.22
N MET A 68 7.72 21.08 6.28
CA MET A 68 7.40 20.28 7.47
C MET A 68 6.79 21.20 8.52
N GLY A 69 5.58 21.66 8.28
CA GLY A 69 4.86 22.53 9.21
C GLY A 69 4.70 21.90 10.61
N ASN A 70 4.47 22.73 11.62
CA ASN A 70 4.38 22.30 13.03
C ASN A 70 3.36 21.17 13.27
N TYR A 71 2.27 21.14 12.50
CA TYR A 71 1.24 20.11 12.62
C TYR A 71 1.73 18.73 12.17
N ILE A 72 2.50 18.66 11.08
CA ILE A 72 3.10 17.41 10.61
C ILE A 72 4.08 16.90 11.66
N THR A 73 4.96 17.76 12.16
CA THR A 73 5.93 17.39 13.22
C THR A 73 5.24 16.89 14.49
N SER A 74 4.14 17.54 14.90
CA SER A 74 3.33 17.13 16.05
C SER A 74 2.63 15.79 15.81
N PHE A 75 2.13 15.56 14.59
CA PHE A 75 1.54 14.28 14.20
C PHE A 75 2.59 13.16 14.28
N LEU A 76 3.76 13.31 13.66
CA LEU A 76 4.81 12.29 13.66
C LEU A 76 5.24 11.90 15.08
N SER A 77 5.42 12.91 15.94
CA SER A 77 5.77 12.70 17.34
C SER A 77 4.67 11.96 18.12
N SER A 78 3.40 12.35 17.96
CA SER A 78 2.28 11.74 18.68
C SER A 78 1.90 10.36 18.17
N TYR A 79 2.03 10.12 16.85
CA TYR A 79 1.88 8.80 16.26
C TYR A 79 2.98 7.85 16.75
N GLY A 80 4.18 8.38 17.02
CA GLY A 80 5.37 7.63 17.39
C GLY A 80 6.06 7.07 16.15
N THR A 81 6.23 7.90 15.12
CA THR A 81 6.87 7.50 13.85
C THR A 81 8.29 7.00 14.09
N GLU A 82 8.61 5.85 13.52
CA GLU A 82 9.95 5.24 13.59
C GLU A 82 10.71 5.37 12.26
N LYS A 83 9.98 5.37 11.13
CA LYS A 83 10.55 5.49 9.79
C LYS A 83 9.59 6.24 8.86
N ILE A 84 10.16 6.96 7.91
CA ILE A 84 9.43 7.63 6.84
C ILE A 84 9.74 6.95 5.51
N ILE A 85 8.70 6.76 4.69
CA ILE A 85 8.85 6.41 3.28
C ILE A 85 8.32 7.60 2.48
N SER A 86 9.13 8.14 1.56
CA SER A 86 8.74 9.30 0.75
C SER A 86 8.67 8.95 -0.74
N VAL A 87 7.61 9.40 -1.40
CA VAL A 87 7.37 9.23 -2.82
C VAL A 87 7.34 10.60 -3.50
N GLY A 88 8.33 10.86 -4.36
CA GLY A 88 8.41 12.07 -5.18
C GLY A 88 9.09 13.28 -4.52
N ALA A 89 9.55 13.19 -3.27
CA ALA A 89 10.23 14.29 -2.59
C ALA A 89 11.27 13.85 -1.55
N HIS A 90 12.22 14.73 -1.27
CA HIS A 90 13.05 14.63 -0.07
C HIS A 90 12.35 15.29 1.11
N ILE A 91 12.27 14.59 2.24
CA ILE A 91 11.64 15.08 3.47
C ILE A 91 12.71 15.65 4.40
N PRO A 92 12.63 16.95 4.76
CA PRO A 92 13.62 17.61 5.61
C PRO A 92 13.34 17.33 7.10
N CYS A 93 13.61 16.11 7.56
CA CYS A 93 13.47 15.74 8.97
C CYS A 93 14.56 14.76 9.41
N SER A 94 14.60 14.48 10.72
CA SER A 94 15.61 13.62 11.36
C SER A 94 15.19 12.16 11.49
N TYR A 95 13.97 11.79 11.12
CA TYR A 95 13.54 10.38 11.17
C TYR A 95 14.33 9.55 10.14
N PRO A 96 14.64 8.27 10.44
CA PRO A 96 15.08 7.32 9.42
C PRO A 96 14.15 7.36 8.22
N LYS A 97 14.72 7.39 7.02
CA LYS A 97 13.95 7.66 5.80
C LYS A 97 14.42 6.85 4.62
N GLU A 98 13.45 6.42 3.83
CA GLU A 98 13.60 5.79 2.53
C GLU A 98 12.88 6.67 1.50
N GLU A 99 13.63 7.25 0.58
CA GLU A 99 13.13 8.31 -0.30
C GLU A 99 13.25 7.88 -1.76
N PHE A 100 12.12 7.80 -2.45
CA PHE A 100 12.04 7.52 -3.88
C PHE A 100 11.82 8.85 -4.62
N VAL A 101 12.88 9.35 -5.25
CA VAL A 101 12.87 10.66 -5.95
C VAL A 101 13.29 10.45 -7.40
N GLY A 102 12.58 11.08 -8.33
CA GLY A 102 12.73 10.86 -9.77
C GLY A 102 11.40 11.00 -10.49
N ASP A 103 11.32 10.50 -11.72
CA ASP A 103 10.09 10.41 -12.49
C ASP A 103 9.17 9.31 -11.95
N ILE A 104 7.85 9.48 -12.11
CA ILE A 104 6.84 8.55 -11.60
C ILE A 104 7.01 7.13 -12.16
N THR A 105 7.42 7.01 -13.42
CA THR A 105 7.61 5.71 -14.08
C THR A 105 8.71 4.93 -13.36
N SER A 106 9.89 5.52 -13.20
CA SER A 106 11.03 4.96 -12.46
C SER A 106 10.70 4.68 -11.01
N ILE A 107 10.08 5.64 -10.30
CA ILE A 107 9.70 5.47 -8.89
C ILE A 107 8.72 4.30 -8.74
N SER A 108 7.74 4.16 -9.64
CA SER A 108 6.76 3.07 -9.58
C SER A 108 7.40 1.70 -9.70
N PHE A 109 8.42 1.55 -10.55
CA PHE A 109 9.20 0.30 -10.63
C PHE A 109 10.09 0.07 -9.41
N GLN A 110 10.70 1.11 -8.84
CA GLN A 110 11.52 0.98 -7.63
C GLN A 110 10.67 0.51 -6.45
N ILE A 111 9.52 1.14 -6.22
CA ILE A 111 8.56 0.75 -5.17
C ILE A 111 8.04 -0.68 -5.41
N ALA A 112 7.72 -1.04 -6.65
CA ALA A 112 7.30 -2.40 -6.98
C ALA A 112 8.37 -3.44 -6.66
N ARG A 113 9.64 -3.16 -6.97
CA ARG A 113 10.75 -4.07 -6.68
C ARG A 113 10.97 -4.21 -5.18
N GLU A 114 10.96 -3.11 -4.45
CA GLU A 114 11.28 -3.09 -3.02
C GLU A 114 10.19 -3.76 -2.19
N PHE A 115 8.93 -3.42 -2.43
CA PHE A 115 7.83 -3.83 -1.55
C PHE A 115 6.94 -4.94 -2.12
N TYR A 116 7.02 -5.21 -3.43
CA TYR A 116 6.13 -6.15 -4.11
C TYR A 116 6.91 -7.23 -4.90
N GLY A 117 8.14 -7.57 -4.49
CA GLY A 117 9.00 -8.51 -5.22
C GLY A 117 8.41 -9.91 -5.47
N GLY A 118 7.39 -10.32 -4.71
CA GLY A 118 6.66 -11.58 -4.90
C GLY A 118 5.41 -11.49 -5.80
N ALA A 119 5.07 -10.31 -6.32
CA ALA A 119 3.84 -10.12 -7.09
C ALA A 119 3.92 -10.78 -8.47
N THR A 120 2.84 -11.45 -8.88
CA THR A 120 2.69 -12.09 -10.20
C THR A 120 1.85 -11.27 -11.18
N LYS A 121 1.29 -10.17 -10.71
CA LYS A 121 0.41 -9.26 -11.45
C LYS A 121 0.75 -7.83 -11.04
N ALA A 122 0.39 -6.87 -11.88
CA ALA A 122 0.48 -5.45 -11.60
C ALA A 122 -0.70 -4.73 -12.26
N VAL A 123 -1.07 -3.57 -11.73
CA VAL A 123 -1.93 -2.63 -12.45
C VAL A 123 -1.03 -1.61 -13.13
N VAL A 124 -1.24 -1.41 -14.42
CA VAL A 124 -0.44 -0.51 -15.25
C VAL A 124 -1.36 0.61 -15.72
N LEU A 125 -1.04 1.85 -15.38
CA LEU A 125 -1.85 3.03 -15.68
C LEU A 125 -1.02 4.08 -16.41
N PRO A 126 -1.64 4.84 -17.34
CA PRO A 126 -0.94 5.92 -18.00
C PRO A 126 -0.65 7.07 -17.03
N HIS A 127 0.53 7.67 -17.18
CA HIS A 127 0.90 8.94 -16.55
C HIS A 127 0.51 10.09 -17.47
N ASP A 128 -0.80 10.38 -17.53
CA ASP A 128 -1.30 11.55 -18.23
C ASP A 128 -2.60 12.07 -17.61
N MET A 129 -2.81 13.38 -17.71
CA MET A 129 -3.99 14.02 -17.11
C MET A 129 -5.29 13.68 -17.85
N ALA A 130 -5.25 13.24 -19.11
CA ALA A 130 -6.46 12.86 -19.85
C ALA A 130 -7.11 11.59 -19.26
N HIS A 131 -6.28 10.70 -18.70
CA HIS A 131 -6.71 9.45 -18.07
C HIS A 131 -6.66 9.49 -16.53
N TYR A 132 -6.35 10.63 -15.91
CA TYR A 132 -6.22 10.74 -14.45
C TYR A 132 -7.44 10.16 -13.69
N ASN A 133 -8.66 10.44 -14.14
CA ASN A 133 -9.87 9.91 -13.50
C ASN A 133 -9.95 8.39 -13.55
N LEU A 134 -9.53 7.79 -14.68
CA LEU A 134 -9.44 6.34 -14.80
C LEU A 134 -8.37 5.81 -13.83
N SER A 135 -7.23 6.49 -13.77
CA SER A 135 -6.14 6.11 -12.87
C SER A 135 -6.57 6.14 -11.41
N LEU A 136 -7.25 7.21 -10.98
CA LEU A 136 -7.79 7.37 -9.64
C LEU A 136 -8.75 6.24 -9.25
N LEU A 137 -9.67 5.87 -10.15
CA LEU A 137 -10.63 4.79 -9.90
C LEU A 137 -9.94 3.42 -9.83
N ALA A 138 -8.94 3.19 -10.68
CA ALA A 138 -8.21 1.93 -10.75
C ALA A 138 -7.22 1.72 -9.60
N THR A 139 -6.74 2.78 -8.94
CA THR A 139 -5.81 2.71 -7.78
C THR A 139 -6.34 1.84 -6.62
N GLN A 140 -7.66 1.65 -6.52
CA GLN A 140 -8.24 0.76 -5.50
C GLN A 140 -7.93 -0.73 -5.75
N ILE A 141 -7.69 -1.13 -7.01
CA ILE A 141 -7.40 -2.52 -7.36
C ILE A 141 -6.07 -2.98 -6.75
N PRO A 142 -4.94 -2.24 -6.91
CA PRO A 142 -3.69 -2.49 -6.19
C PRO A 142 -3.84 -2.64 -4.68
N CYS A 143 -4.68 -1.79 -4.06
CA CYS A 143 -4.92 -1.83 -2.61
C CYS A 143 -5.58 -3.15 -2.19
N TYR A 144 -6.61 -3.57 -2.92
CA TYR A 144 -7.38 -4.78 -2.61
C TYR A 144 -6.58 -6.06 -2.88
N GLU A 145 -5.88 -6.13 -4.01
CA GLU A 145 -5.16 -7.34 -4.44
C GLU A 145 -3.75 -7.45 -3.84
N GLY A 146 -3.23 -6.39 -3.21
CA GLY A 146 -1.86 -6.35 -2.70
C GLY A 146 -0.81 -6.45 -3.81
N ILE A 147 -1.05 -5.79 -4.94
CA ILE A 147 -0.18 -5.82 -6.13
C ILE A 147 0.37 -4.42 -6.44
N PRO A 148 1.51 -4.31 -7.13
CA PRO A 148 2.11 -3.01 -7.43
C PRO A 148 1.27 -2.22 -8.43
N LEU A 149 1.30 -0.90 -8.26
CA LEU A 149 0.83 0.08 -9.23
C LEU A 149 2.03 0.61 -10.02
N ILE A 150 1.98 0.47 -11.34
CA ILE A 150 3.02 0.90 -12.27
C ILE A 150 2.45 2.01 -13.16
N PHE A 151 3.23 3.08 -13.33
CA PHE A 151 2.92 4.13 -14.28
C PHE A 151 3.80 4.01 -15.52
N TYR A 152 3.25 4.38 -16.67
CA TYR A 152 4.00 4.50 -17.92
C TYR A 152 3.69 5.84 -18.61
N GLU A 153 4.70 6.43 -19.24
CA GLU A 153 4.48 7.50 -20.20
C GLU A 153 4.07 6.87 -21.53
N GLY A 154 2.97 7.35 -22.12
CA GLY A 154 2.52 6.87 -23.41
C GLY A 154 3.61 7.02 -24.47
N ASN A 155 3.69 6.09 -25.42
CA ASN A 155 4.50 6.35 -26.62
C ASN A 155 3.92 7.60 -27.31
N PRO A 156 4.76 8.58 -27.70
CA PRO A 156 4.28 9.66 -28.55
C PRO A 156 3.62 9.00 -29.75
N SER A 157 2.36 9.36 -29.99
CA SER A 157 1.57 8.86 -31.12
C SER A 157 2.43 8.88 -32.38
N GLU A 158 2.64 7.71 -32.99
CA GLU A 158 3.13 7.61 -34.38
C GLU A 158 2.28 8.47 -35.33
#